data_AF-A0A382DE29-F1
#
_entry.id   AF-A0A382DE29-F1
#
_cell.length_a   1.000
_cell.length_b   1.000
_cell.length_c   1.000
_cell.angle_alpha   90.00
_cell.angle_beta   90.00
_cell.angle_gamma   90.00
#
_symmetry.space_group_name_H-M   'P 1'
#
loop_
_entity.id
_entity.type
_entity.pdbx_description
1 polymer ?
#
loop_
_entity_poly.entity_id
_entity_poly.type
_entity_poly.pdbx_seq_one_letter_code
_entity_poly.pdbx_strand_id
1 'polypeptide(L)'
;MTQSESEFFRVRLEKVKNLRDMGIDPYPAKFNRTHTSYQAITEYENSTDPSEKIEVTLAGRVVARRGMGKATFLDISDGEGT
;
A
#
# COMPACT_ATOMS: atom_id res chain seq x y z
N MET A 1 -18.52 -7.66 19.02
CA MET A 1 -19.31 -6.68 18.23
C MET A 1 -19.15 -7.02 16.76
N THR A 2 -20.07 -7.79 16.22
CA THR A 2 -20.17 -8.03 14.78
C THR A 2 -20.73 -6.76 14.14
N GLN A 3 -19.85 -5.90 13.61
CA GLN A 3 -20.29 -4.82 12.73
C GLN A 3 -21.03 -5.46 11.55
N SER A 4 -22.24 -4.98 11.27
CA SER A 4 -23.03 -5.46 10.13
C SER A 4 -22.29 -5.12 8.83
N GLU A 5 -22.40 -5.97 7.80
CA GLU A 5 -21.76 -5.71 6.50
C GLU A 5 -22.10 -4.31 5.96
N SER A 6 -23.35 -3.88 6.16
CA SER A 6 -23.85 -2.54 5.82
C SER A 6 -23.02 -1.40 6.43
N GLU A 7 -22.57 -1.55 7.68
CA GLU A 7 -21.77 -0.54 8.37
C GLU A 7 -20.36 -0.41 7.77
N PHE A 8 -19.73 -1.53 7.42
CA PHE A 8 -18.43 -1.52 6.75
C PHE A 8 -18.49 -0.83 5.38
N PHE A 9 -19.54 -1.10 4.60
CA PHE A 9 -19.74 -0.43 3.32
C PHE A 9 -19.92 1.07 3.49
N ARG A 10 -20.73 1.50 4.47
CA ARG A 10 -20.94 2.92 4.77
C ARG A 10 -19.62 3.63 5.10
N VAL A 11 -18.80 3.05 6.00
CA VAL A 11 -17.50 3.61 6.39
C VAL A 11 -16.54 3.70 5.20
N ARG A 12 -16.54 2.71 4.30
CA ARG A 12 -15.71 2.75 3.08
C ARG A 12 -16.16 3.85 2.12
N LEU A 13 -17.46 4.04 1.95
CA LEU A 13 -18.00 5.08 1.09
C LEU A 13 -17.67 6.49 1.63
N GLU A 14 -17.77 6.69 2.95
CA GLU A 14 -17.36 7.94 3.61
C GLU A 14 -15.87 8.23 3.38
N LYS A 15 -14.98 7.23 3.47
CA LYS A 15 -13.56 7.42 3.17
C LYS A 15 -13.31 7.85 1.73
N VAL A 16 -14.02 7.26 0.77
CA VAL A 16 -13.94 7.66 -0.65
C VAL A 16 -14.41 9.10 -0.84
N LYS A 17 -15.50 9.50 -0.18
CA LYS A 17 -15.99 10.87 -0.21
C LYS A 17 -14.94 11.85 0.35
N ASN A 18 -14.36 11.54 1.51
CA ASN A 18 -13.34 12.39 2.14
C ASN A 18 -12.12 12.58 1.24
N LEU A 19 -11.67 11.54 0.53
CA LEU A 19 -10.58 11.66 -0.44
C LEU A 19 -10.94 12.66 -1.56
N ARG A 20 -12.15 12.57 -2.10
CA ARG A 20 -12.64 13.51 -3.13
C ARG A 20 -12.77 14.94 -2.62
N ASP A 21 -13.26 15.12 -1.39
CA ASP A 21 -13.39 16.43 -0.75
C ASP A 21 -12.00 17.08 -0.52
N MET A 22 -10.94 16.28 -0.38
CA MET A 22 -9.54 16.72 -0.34
C MET A 22 -8.93 16.97 -1.73
N GLY A 23 -9.69 16.78 -2.81
CA GLY A 23 -9.20 16.89 -4.19
C GLY A 23 -8.35 15.70 -4.66
N ILE A 24 -8.36 14.59 -3.93
CA ILE A 24 -7.62 13.36 -4.27
C ILE A 24 -8.54 12.43 -5.06
N ASP A 25 -8.13 12.03 -6.27
CA ASP A 25 -8.82 11.00 -7.04
C ASP A 25 -8.59 9.62 -6.41
N PRO A 26 -9.64 8.95 -5.88
CA PRO A 26 -9.50 7.61 -5.30
C PRO A 26 -9.20 6.52 -6.33
N TYR A 27 -9.39 6.78 -7.64
CA TYR A 27 -9.23 5.81 -8.71
C TYR A 27 -8.37 6.36 -9.86
N PRO A 28 -7.08 6.66 -9.61
CA PRO A 28 -6.20 7.22 -10.62
C PRO A 28 -6.00 6.26 -11.79
N ALA A 29 -6.01 6.79 -13.02
CA ALA A 29 -5.92 5.99 -14.24
C ALA A 29 -4.52 5.39 -14.50
N LYS A 30 -3.47 5.99 -13.95
CA LYS A 30 -2.07 5.58 -14.17
C LYS A 30 -1.30 5.61 -12.86
N PHE A 31 -0.40 4.66 -12.71
CA PHE A 31 0.58 4.59 -11.64
C PHE A 31 1.92 4.14 -12.22
N ASN A 32 2.97 4.90 -11.93
CA ASN A 32 4.31 4.61 -12.45
C ASN A 32 5.05 3.67 -11.49
N ARG A 33 4.82 2.37 -11.66
CA ARG A 33 5.56 1.30 -10.97
C ARG A 33 6.99 1.22 -11.51
N THR A 34 7.95 1.05 -10.61
CA THR A 34 9.37 0.78 -10.95
C THR A 34 9.71 -0.69 -10.80
N HIS A 35 9.25 -1.32 -9.72
CA HIS A 35 9.58 -2.71 -9.37
C HIS A 35 8.31 -3.49 -9.00
N THR A 36 8.38 -4.82 -9.08
CA THR A 36 7.48 -5.72 -8.35
C THR A 36 8.04 -5.99 -6.95
N SER A 37 7.23 -6.60 -6.08
CA SER A 37 7.65 -7.04 -4.75
C SER A 37 8.90 -7.92 -4.83
N TYR A 38 8.88 -8.92 -5.72
CA TYR A 38 10.00 -9.84 -5.95
C TYR A 38 11.26 -9.12 -6.44
N GLN A 39 11.14 -8.21 -7.40
CA GLN A 39 12.29 -7.44 -7.92
C GLN A 39 12.91 -6.56 -6.85
N ALA A 40 12.09 -5.82 -6.09
CA ALA A 40 12.57 -4.94 -5.04
C ALA A 40 13.28 -5.71 -3.92
N ILE A 41 12.74 -6.86 -3.51
CA ILE A 41 13.37 -7.74 -2.51
C ILE A 41 14.71 -8.26 -3.04
N THR A 42 14.72 -8.75 -4.28
CA THR A 42 15.93 -9.31 -4.90
C THR A 42 17.04 -8.26 -5.03
N GLU A 43 16.69 -7.04 -5.45
CA GLU A 43 17.66 -5.94 -5.55
C GLU A 43 18.19 -5.52 -4.18
N TYR A 44 17.31 -5.47 -3.17
CA TYR A 44 17.69 -5.20 -1.80
C TYR A 44 18.63 -6.27 -1.22
N GLU A 45 18.36 -7.56 -1.45
CA GLU A 45 19.20 -8.67 -0.98
C GLU A 45 20.56 -8.72 -1.68
N ASN A 46 20.63 -8.28 -2.94
CA ASN A 46 21.88 -8.23 -3.70
C ASN A 46 22.73 -7.00 -3.38
N SER A 47 22.19 -5.99 -2.68
CA SER A 47 22.96 -4.82 -2.29
C SER A 47 24.05 -5.21 -1.30
N THR A 48 25.30 -4.93 -1.66
CA THR A 48 26.47 -5.18 -0.82
C THR A 48 26.83 -4.00 0.09
N ASP A 49 26.24 -2.83 -0.16
CA ASP A 49 26.48 -1.61 0.62
C ASP A 49 25.22 -1.23 1.42
N PRO A 50 25.23 -1.37 2.76
CA PRO A 50 24.12 -0.98 3.61
C PRO A 50 23.78 0.52 3.58
N SER A 51 24.68 1.36 3.05
CA SER A 51 24.47 2.80 2.90
C SER A 51 23.81 3.17 1.57
N GLU A 52 23.76 2.25 0.60
CA GLU A 52 23.11 2.46 -0.67
C GLU A 52 21.58 2.42 -0.51
N LYS A 53 20.92 3.51 -0.90
CA LYS A 53 19.47 3.62 -0.85
C LYS A 53 18.89 3.18 -2.19
N ILE A 54 18.19 2.06 -2.18
CA ILE A 54 17.42 1.62 -3.34
C ILE A 54 16.06 2.33 -3.30
N GLU A 55 15.83 3.23 -4.26
CA GLU A 55 14.55 3.90 -4.41
C GLU A 55 13.59 3.05 -5.22
N VAL A 56 12.51 2.59 -4.59
CA VAL A 56 11.47 1.78 -5.24
C VAL A 56 10.10 2.43 -5.15
N THR A 57 9.32 2.25 -6.20
CA THR A 57 7.90 2.57 -6.30
C THR A 57 7.12 1.30 -6.63
N LEU A 58 6.31 0.84 -5.68
CA LEU A 58 5.55 -0.42 -5.72
C LEU A 58 4.04 -0.15 -5.76
N ALA A 59 3.28 -1.11 -6.30
CA ALA A 59 1.82 -1.13 -6.22
C ALA A 59 1.32 -2.54 -5.96
N GLY A 60 0.31 -2.66 -5.09
CA GLY A 60 -0.31 -3.93 -4.75
C GLY A 60 -1.50 -3.74 -3.82
N ARG A 61 -2.09 -4.85 -3.40
CA ARG A 61 -3.17 -4.89 -2.41
C ARG A 61 -2.59 -4.90 -1.00
N VAL A 62 -3.02 -3.97 -0.16
CA VAL A 62 -2.73 -4.02 1.27
C VAL A 62 -3.52 -5.19 1.88
N VAL A 63 -2.82 -6.22 2.34
CA VAL A 63 -3.43 -7.43 2.95
C VAL A 63 -3.42 -7.36 4.48
N ALA A 64 -2.42 -6.69 5.06
CA ALA A 64 -2.37 -6.43 6.50
C ALA A 64 -1.86 -5.02 6.79
N ARG A 65 -2.30 -4.47 7.92
CA ARG A 65 -1.87 -3.17 8.44
C ARG A 65 -1.68 -3.25 9.94
N ARG A 66 -0.48 -2.93 10.41
CA ARG A 66 -0.11 -2.98 11.83
C ARG A 66 0.41 -1.60 12.25
N GLY A 67 -0.39 -0.88 13.04
CA GLY A 67 0.01 0.42 13.59
C GLY A 67 0.81 0.26 14.88
N MET A 68 1.91 1.00 15.01
CA MET A 68 2.78 1.05 16.18
C MET A 68 3.06 2.51 16.56
N GLY A 69 2.06 3.19 17.11
CA GLY A 69 2.17 4.60 17.51
C GLY A 69 2.48 5.51 16.32
N LYS A 70 3.72 6.00 16.23
CA LYS A 70 4.19 6.87 15.13
C LYS A 70 4.71 6.09 13.91
N ALA A 71 4.75 4.77 13.95
CA ALA A 71 5.13 3.90 12.84
C ALA A 71 3.93 3.07 12.38
N THR A 72 3.92 2.65 11.11
CA THR A 72 2.94 1.71 10.57
C THR A 72 3.64 0.77 9.60
N PHE A 73 3.34 -0.52 9.72
CA PHE A 73 3.79 -1.57 8.81
C PHE A 73 2.61 -2.04 7.97
N LEU A 74 2.84 -2.23 6.68
CA LEU A 74 1.86 -2.69 5.71
C LEU A 74 2.43 -3.89 4.98
N ASP A 75 1.62 -4.94 4.84
CA ASP A 75 1.94 -6.04 3.93
C ASP A 75 1.24 -5.74 2.60
N ILE A 76 2.01 -5.64 1.52
CA ILE A 76 1.52 -5.32 0.17
C ILE A 76 1.70 -6.54 -0.70
N SER A 77 0.60 -7.17 -1.11
CA SER A 77 0.64 -8.27 -2.07
C SER A 77 0.43 -7.75 -3.49
N ASP A 78 1.37 -8.04 -4.37
CA ASP A 78 1.25 -7.78 -5.81
C ASP A 78 1.12 -9.09 -6.60
N GLY A 79 1.23 -9.03 -7.93
CA GLY A 79 1.10 -10.21 -8.79
C GLY A 79 2.25 -11.22 -8.65
N GLU A 80 3.36 -10.85 -8.03
CA GLU A 80 4.56 -11.70 -7.92
C GLU A 80 4.86 -12.13 -6.47
N GLY A 81 4.16 -11.59 -5.49
CA GLY A 81 4.38 -11.96 -4.10
C GLY A 81 3.82 -10.99 -3.08
N THR A 82 4.46 -10.95 -1.91
CA THR A 82 4.22 -10.00 -0.82
C THR A 82 5.56 -9.56 -0.26
#